data_AF-A0AAU3PT40-F1
#
_entry.id   AF-A0AAU3PT40-F1
#
_cell.length_a   1.000
_cell.length_b   1.000
_cell.length_c   1.000
_cell.angle_alpha   90.00
_cell.angle_beta   90.00
_cell.angle_gamma   90.00
#
_symmetry.space_group_name_H-M   'P 1'
#
loop_
_entity.id
_entity.type
_entity.pdbx_description
1 polymer ?
#
loop_
_entity_poly.entity_id
_entity_poly.type
_entity_poly.pdbx_seq_one_letter_code
_entity_poly.pdbx_strand_id
1 'polypeptide(L)'
;MQSELPTLDVLWGRTLVVQVVQDPEGSGQLGELVGGRVTFDMGLAENWFTLVRYVDGTAVLFGQGRDDHYVAPAEPQDLLAGAPPWVPIADLTPLMLDEVIDFVRWWDGTAWRHSAQLELLRVEYETAVALYPLLELQQLIGLFAESLHGVTRAEIAALFAAAETRSVTPELVSVLEPELCDPVYDFLARGGVVAGSAPVAEELPVAGTGPRWRRRLSPVDHRRQLVAAMVEAPEKPRPVPPESPELIDMVARIRVLYEEYGHIDFAFRVGRGIGVGVPRNARKIPTGLRRLRDTETGEHGRWLFIRFAIDGAEVRVERAYDHWPDWFPRSPYDNDPDRGDLVEELANRGVDAQPTWAALAADEFAYVTV
;
A
#
# COMPACT_ATOMS: atom_id res chain seq x y z
N MET A 1 -1.27 -2.48 26.92
CA MET A 1 -0.42 -1.39 27.47
C MET A 1 0.86 -1.46 26.65
N GLN A 2 1.18 -0.47 25.80
CA GLN A 2 2.34 -0.58 24.89
C GLN A 2 3.62 -0.70 25.73
N SER A 3 4.19 -1.90 25.84
CA SER A 3 5.53 -2.03 26.40
C SER A 3 6.50 -1.38 25.41
N GLU A 4 7.30 -0.44 25.90
CA GLU A 4 8.43 0.06 25.10
C GLU A 4 9.36 -1.11 24.85
N LEU A 5 9.83 -1.24 23.60
CA LEU A 5 10.79 -2.27 23.25
C LEU A 5 12.09 -2.09 24.06
N PRO A 6 12.72 -3.19 24.50
CA PRO A 6 13.99 -3.09 25.20
C PRO A 6 15.09 -2.53 24.29
N THR A 7 16.24 -2.19 24.86
CA THR A 7 17.40 -1.71 24.08
C THR A 7 17.78 -2.72 23.00
N LEU A 8 18.43 -2.24 21.93
CA LEU A 8 18.84 -3.09 20.80
C LEU A 8 19.59 -4.34 21.23
N ASP A 9 20.56 -4.21 22.15
CA ASP A 9 21.36 -5.35 22.60
C ASP A 9 20.55 -6.40 23.36
N VAL A 10 19.60 -5.96 24.19
CA VAL A 10 18.69 -6.85 24.91
C VAL A 10 17.76 -7.56 23.93
N LEU A 11 17.14 -6.80 23.01
CA LEU A 11 16.24 -7.38 22.00
C LEU A 11 16.99 -8.40 21.13
N TRP A 12 18.19 -8.04 20.66
CA TRP A 12 19.05 -8.91 19.85
C TRP A 12 19.39 -10.22 20.56
N GLY A 13 19.81 -10.14 21.83
CA GLY A 13 20.11 -11.32 22.63
C GLY A 13 18.89 -12.23 22.82
N ARG A 14 17.72 -11.64 23.11
CA ARG A 14 16.46 -12.39 23.21
C ARG A 14 16.09 -13.06 21.90
N THR A 15 16.18 -12.36 20.77
CA THR A 15 15.88 -12.89 19.43
C THR A 15 16.75 -14.11 19.11
N LEU A 16 18.05 -14.07 19.44
CA LEU A 16 18.95 -15.21 19.22
C LEU A 16 18.57 -16.43 20.07
N VAL A 17 18.20 -16.23 21.34
CA VAL A 17 17.76 -17.32 22.21
C VAL A 17 16.45 -17.92 21.73
N VAL A 18 15.48 -17.07 21.35
CA VAL A 18 14.20 -17.51 20.76
C VAL A 18 14.44 -18.39 19.53
N GLN A 19 15.37 -18.00 18.66
CA GLN A 19 15.70 -18.78 17.46
C GLN A 19 16.23 -20.17 17.78
N VAL A 20 17.14 -20.26 18.75
CA VAL A 20 17.74 -21.52 19.18
C VAL A 20 16.72 -22.44 19.85
N VAL A 21 15.83 -21.87 20.66
CA VAL A 21 14.87 -22.64 21.44
C VAL A 21 13.72 -23.19 20.59
N GLN A 22 13.37 -22.54 19.47
CA GLN A 22 12.28 -22.99 18.59
C GLN A 22 12.68 -24.06 17.56
N ASP A 23 13.98 -24.25 17.27
CA ASP A 23 14.49 -25.36 16.43
C ASP A 23 15.46 -26.25 17.23
N PRO A 24 15.03 -26.90 18.33
CA PRO A 24 15.91 -27.70 19.17
C PRO A 24 16.35 -29.00 18.47
N GLU A 25 15.60 -29.51 17.48
CA GLU A 25 15.93 -30.76 16.77
C GLU A 25 16.94 -30.55 15.62
N GLY A 26 17.38 -29.31 15.37
CA GLY A 26 18.40 -29.01 14.36
C GLY A 26 17.97 -29.43 12.97
N SER A 27 16.67 -29.33 12.68
CA SER A 27 16.03 -29.73 11.41
C SER A 27 16.59 -29.01 10.19
N GLY A 28 17.43 -27.99 10.43
CA GLY A 28 18.18 -27.23 9.44
C GLY A 28 17.67 -25.80 9.28
N GLN A 29 16.82 -25.31 10.19
CA GLN A 29 16.25 -23.96 10.19
C GLN A 29 16.61 -23.17 11.45
N LEU A 30 17.83 -23.34 11.98
CA LEU A 30 18.44 -22.26 12.76
C LEU A 30 18.41 -21.02 11.87
N GLY A 31 17.64 -20.01 12.28
CA GLY A 31 17.35 -18.83 11.48
C GLY A 31 18.63 -18.27 10.88
N GLU A 32 18.58 -17.91 9.60
CA GLU A 32 19.77 -17.47 8.89
C GLU A 32 20.30 -16.18 9.52
N LEU A 33 21.36 -16.29 10.33
CA LEU A 33 22.17 -15.15 10.76
C LEU A 33 23.13 -14.79 9.62
N VAL A 34 22.67 -13.96 8.70
CA VAL A 34 23.42 -13.54 7.52
C VAL A 34 23.60 -12.04 7.53
N GLY A 35 24.85 -11.58 7.52
CA GLY A 35 25.17 -10.15 7.41
C GLY A 35 24.53 -9.29 8.50
N GLY A 36 24.33 -9.79 9.72
CA GLY A 36 23.70 -9.01 10.81
C GLY A 36 22.17 -8.98 10.77
N ARG A 37 21.56 -9.83 9.95
CA ARG A 37 20.12 -10.04 9.88
C ARG A 37 19.75 -11.33 10.60
N VAL A 38 18.68 -11.29 11.40
CA VAL A 38 18.01 -12.49 11.93
C VAL A 38 16.54 -12.40 11.55
N THR A 39 16.06 -13.41 10.83
CA THR A 39 14.64 -13.57 10.49
C THR A 39 14.06 -14.70 11.32
N PHE A 40 12.95 -14.40 11.98
CA PHE A 40 12.15 -15.37 12.71
C PHE A 40 10.84 -15.58 11.96
N ASP A 41 10.62 -16.80 11.50
CA ASP A 41 9.44 -17.23 10.77
C ASP A 41 8.98 -18.57 11.36
N MET A 42 7.73 -18.64 11.80
CA MET A 42 7.16 -19.82 12.44
C MET A 42 6.47 -20.76 11.44
N GLY A 43 6.59 -20.50 10.14
CA GLY A 43 5.91 -21.26 9.09
C GLY A 43 4.39 -21.09 9.08
N LEU A 44 3.86 -20.24 9.96
CA LEU A 44 2.50 -19.74 9.92
C LEU A 44 2.52 -18.53 9.00
N ALA A 45 1.93 -18.67 7.81
CA ALA A 45 2.14 -17.85 6.60
C ALA A 45 2.02 -16.31 6.74
N GLU A 46 1.65 -15.78 7.90
CA GLU A 46 1.41 -14.35 8.14
C GLU A 46 2.00 -13.84 9.47
N ASN A 47 2.95 -14.58 10.06
CA ASN A 47 3.52 -14.24 11.37
C ASN A 47 5.04 -14.45 11.37
N TRP A 48 5.79 -13.40 11.02
CA TRP A 48 7.25 -13.40 10.97
C TRP A 48 7.82 -11.99 11.22
N PHE A 49 9.10 -11.90 11.61
CA PHE A 49 9.81 -10.63 11.63
C PHE A 49 11.28 -10.79 11.26
N THR A 50 11.91 -9.68 10.91
CA THR A 50 13.34 -9.56 10.68
C THR A 50 13.90 -8.43 11.52
N LEU A 51 14.98 -8.73 12.26
CA LEU A 51 15.80 -7.75 12.95
C LEU A 51 17.14 -7.64 12.23
N VAL A 52 17.47 -6.43 11.79
CA VAL A 52 18.73 -6.09 11.11
C VAL A 52 19.53 -5.16 12.00
N ARG A 53 20.78 -5.53 12.28
CA ARG A 53 21.75 -4.69 12.99
C ARG A 53 22.76 -4.12 12.01
N TYR A 54 23.02 -2.82 12.05
CA TYR A 54 24.01 -2.16 11.20
C TYR A 54 25.34 -1.88 11.93
N VAL A 55 26.42 -1.73 11.16
CA VAL A 55 27.79 -1.49 11.65
C VAL A 55 27.94 -0.26 12.53
N ASP A 56 27.09 0.76 12.37
CA ASP A 56 27.12 2.01 13.14
C ASP A 56 26.32 1.93 14.47
N GLY A 57 25.72 0.77 14.75
CA GLY A 57 24.91 0.55 15.95
C GLY A 57 23.44 0.94 15.80
N THR A 58 23.00 1.35 14.61
CA THR A 58 21.57 1.46 14.28
C THR A 58 20.97 0.08 13.94
N ALA A 59 19.65 -0.01 13.93
CA ALA A 59 18.95 -1.24 13.59
C ALA A 59 17.56 -0.98 13.03
N VAL A 60 17.04 -1.94 12.27
CA VAL A 60 15.66 -1.95 11.79
C VAL A 60 15.00 -3.26 12.16
N LEU A 61 13.77 -3.17 12.63
CA LEU A 61 12.89 -4.27 12.96
C LEU A 61 11.64 -4.14 12.09
N PHE A 62 11.34 -5.13 11.27
CA PHE A 62 10.17 -5.13 10.39
C PHE A 62 9.58 -6.53 10.25
N GLY A 63 8.33 -6.63 9.86
CA GLY A 63 7.69 -7.93 9.73
C GLY A 63 6.20 -7.85 9.55
N GLN A 64 5.57 -8.99 9.79
CA GLN A 64 4.15 -9.21 9.68
C GLN A 64 3.65 -9.88 10.96
N GLY A 65 2.67 -9.27 11.61
CA GLY A 65 2.13 -9.75 12.89
C GLY A 65 0.62 -9.93 12.83
N ARG A 66 0.09 -10.58 11.79
CA ARG A 66 -1.35 -10.77 11.62
C ARG A 66 -1.81 -12.00 12.38
N ASP A 67 -2.91 -11.84 13.11
CA ASP A 67 -3.66 -12.93 13.70
C ASP A 67 -5.13 -12.87 13.26
N ASP A 68 -5.97 -13.76 13.81
CA ASP A 68 -7.41 -13.81 13.50
C ASP A 68 -8.16 -12.52 13.89
N HIS A 69 -7.53 -11.61 14.64
CA HIS A 69 -8.07 -10.32 15.06
C HIS A 69 -7.51 -9.15 14.25
N TYR A 70 -6.60 -9.40 13.29
CA TYR A 70 -6.07 -8.36 12.43
C TYR A 70 -7.18 -7.73 11.59
N VAL A 71 -7.36 -6.43 11.75
CA VAL A 71 -8.22 -5.61 10.90
C VAL A 71 -7.34 -4.72 10.06
N ALA A 72 -7.28 -5.01 8.75
CA ALA A 72 -6.57 -4.16 7.81
C ALA A 72 -7.08 -2.71 7.93
N PRO A 73 -6.17 -1.72 7.95
CA PRO A 73 -6.58 -0.32 8.03
C PRO A 73 -7.41 0.04 6.78
N ALA A 74 -8.42 0.89 6.98
CA ALA A 74 -9.28 1.34 5.87
C ALA A 74 -8.49 2.12 4.80
N GLU A 75 -7.34 2.68 5.18
CA GLU A 75 -6.41 3.38 4.31
C GLU A 75 -4.99 2.78 4.47
N PRO A 76 -4.27 2.50 3.37
CA PRO A 76 -2.87 2.10 3.42
C PRO A 76 -1.98 3.09 4.19
N GLN A 77 -1.08 2.55 5.01
CA GLN A 77 -0.25 3.31 5.94
C GLN A 77 1.19 3.42 5.43
N ASP A 78 1.80 4.60 5.54
CA ASP A 78 3.24 4.77 5.31
C ASP A 78 4.01 4.43 6.60
N LEU A 79 4.41 3.17 6.74
CA LEU A 79 5.18 2.67 7.89
C LEU A 79 6.59 3.31 8.00
N LEU A 80 7.06 4.01 6.97
CA LEU A 80 8.37 4.66 6.91
C LEU A 80 8.27 6.19 7.05
N ALA A 81 7.09 6.74 7.32
CA ALA A 81 6.93 8.16 7.52
C ALA A 81 7.81 8.66 8.68
N GLY A 82 8.65 9.65 8.38
CA GLY A 82 9.60 10.20 9.36
C GLY A 82 10.85 9.35 9.59
N ALA A 83 11.05 8.28 8.81
CA ALA A 83 12.27 7.48 8.88
C ALA A 83 13.51 8.33 8.49
N PRO A 84 14.64 8.16 9.20
CA PRO A 84 15.88 8.85 8.87
C PRO A 84 16.48 8.30 7.56
N PRO A 85 17.38 9.05 6.89
CA PRO A 85 17.89 8.70 5.55
C PRO A 85 18.64 7.37 5.46
N TRP A 86 19.12 6.85 6.60
CA TRP A 86 19.84 5.57 6.68
C TRP A 86 18.90 4.36 6.76
N VAL A 87 17.59 4.54 6.98
CA VAL A 87 16.65 3.41 6.93
C VAL A 87 16.58 2.91 5.49
N PRO A 88 16.57 1.58 5.24
CA PRO A 88 16.58 0.98 3.91
C PRO A 88 15.21 1.13 3.21
N ILE A 89 14.84 2.37 2.88
CA ILE A 89 13.55 2.70 2.26
C ILE A 89 13.36 1.92 0.96
N ALA A 90 14.43 1.77 0.16
CA ALA A 90 14.37 1.06 -1.12
C ALA A 90 14.05 -0.43 -0.95
N ASP A 91 14.52 -1.07 0.12
CA ASP A 91 14.33 -2.50 0.35
C ASP A 91 12.99 -2.80 1.04
N LEU A 92 12.53 -1.91 1.92
CA LEU A 92 11.28 -2.07 2.66
C LEU A 92 10.05 -1.63 1.86
N THR A 93 10.24 -0.73 0.90
CA THR A 93 9.18 -0.23 0.01
C THR A 93 8.45 -1.36 -0.72
N PRO A 94 9.11 -2.28 -1.44
CA PRO A 94 8.41 -3.39 -2.09
C PRO A 94 7.62 -4.26 -1.11
N LEU A 95 8.17 -4.55 0.06
CA LEU A 95 7.50 -5.37 1.09
C LEU A 95 6.23 -4.69 1.62
N MET A 96 6.24 -3.36 1.76
CA MET A 96 5.04 -2.60 2.11
C MET A 96 4.01 -2.57 0.97
N LEU A 97 4.45 -2.50 -0.31
CA LEU A 97 3.59 -2.43 -1.51
C LEU A 97 2.81 -3.70 -1.68
N ASP A 98 3.50 -4.82 -1.46
CA ASP A 98 2.95 -6.16 -1.60
C ASP A 98 2.19 -6.60 -0.34
N GLU A 99 2.01 -5.70 0.64
CA GLU A 99 1.38 -5.97 1.93
C GLU A 99 2.01 -7.16 2.66
N VAL A 100 3.30 -7.37 2.45
CA VAL A 100 4.12 -8.43 3.06
C VAL A 100 4.56 -8.04 4.47
N ILE A 101 4.63 -6.75 4.78
CA ILE A 101 4.91 -6.24 6.13
C ILE A 101 3.82 -5.29 6.61
N ASP A 102 3.54 -5.31 7.91
CA ASP A 102 2.56 -4.43 8.57
C ASP A 102 3.14 -3.61 9.72
N PHE A 103 4.42 -3.81 10.06
CA PHE A 103 5.16 -2.90 10.94
C PHE A 103 6.60 -2.67 10.49
N VAL A 104 7.10 -1.47 10.79
CA VAL A 104 8.52 -1.12 10.74
C VAL A 104 8.87 -0.26 11.97
N ARG A 105 9.98 -0.59 12.62
CA ARG A 105 10.59 0.17 13.71
C ARG A 105 12.08 0.33 13.43
N TRP A 106 12.67 1.44 13.88
CA TRP A 106 14.09 1.70 13.72
C TRP A 106 14.73 2.19 15.02
N TRP A 107 15.89 1.66 15.35
CA TRP A 107 16.69 2.07 16.51
C TRP A 107 17.61 3.22 16.11
N ASP A 108 17.43 4.39 16.73
CA ASP A 108 18.21 5.60 16.44
C ASP A 108 19.52 5.71 17.26
N GLY A 109 19.87 4.69 18.04
CA GLY A 109 20.97 4.71 18.99
C GLY A 109 20.51 4.90 20.45
N THR A 110 19.29 5.39 20.67
CA THR A 110 18.76 5.70 22.00
C THR A 110 17.40 5.07 22.29
N ALA A 111 16.54 5.01 21.27
CA ALA A 111 15.20 4.47 21.41
C ALA A 111 14.73 3.84 20.09
N TRP A 112 13.78 2.93 20.21
CA TRP A 112 13.01 2.45 19.06
C TRP A 112 12.03 3.53 18.63
N ARG A 113 12.09 3.88 17.36
CA ARG A 113 11.20 4.82 16.68
C ARG A 113 10.35 4.07 15.68
N HIS A 114 9.23 4.67 15.32
CA HIS A 114 8.34 4.17 14.29
C HIS A 114 7.55 5.33 13.71
N SER A 115 6.87 5.08 12.60
CA SER A 115 5.87 6.00 12.10
C SER A 115 4.71 6.14 13.10
N ALA A 116 4.16 7.35 13.25
CA ALA A 116 2.95 7.60 14.04
C ALA A 116 1.74 6.79 13.53
N GLN A 117 1.74 6.41 12.25
CA GLN A 117 0.70 5.57 11.66
C GLN A 117 0.68 4.15 12.24
N LEU A 118 1.80 3.66 12.77
CA LEU A 118 1.86 2.36 13.47
C LEU A 118 0.98 2.36 14.73
N GLU A 119 0.78 3.50 15.39
CA GLU A 119 -0.09 3.60 16.58
C GLU A 119 -1.58 3.40 16.26
N LEU A 120 -1.95 3.64 15.00
CA LEU A 120 -3.33 3.48 14.50
C LEU A 120 -3.64 2.02 14.16
N LEU A 121 -2.61 1.21 13.90
CA LEU A 121 -2.75 -0.23 13.74
C LEU A 121 -3.03 -0.83 15.12
N ARG A 122 -4.32 -1.06 15.40
CA ARG A 122 -4.77 -1.88 16.54
C ARG A 122 -4.48 -3.35 16.25
N VAL A 123 -3.22 -3.71 16.15
CA VAL A 123 -2.83 -5.09 16.35
C VAL A 123 -2.71 -5.26 17.86
N GLU A 124 -3.51 -6.15 18.44
CA GLU A 124 -3.20 -6.64 19.78
C GLU A 124 -1.94 -7.49 19.65
N TYR A 125 -0.78 -6.83 19.56
CA TYR A 125 0.54 -7.43 19.37
C TYR A 125 0.91 -8.44 20.48
N GLU A 126 0.08 -8.57 21.51
CA GLU A 126 0.21 -9.49 22.63
C GLU A 126 -0.02 -10.96 22.23
N THR A 127 -0.62 -11.25 21.06
CA THR A 127 -0.91 -12.61 20.57
C THR A 127 -0.12 -13.06 19.34
N ALA A 128 0.60 -12.16 18.65
CA ALA A 128 1.37 -12.53 17.47
C ALA A 128 2.69 -13.22 17.86
N VAL A 129 2.84 -14.49 17.48
CA VAL A 129 3.99 -15.35 17.76
C VAL A 129 5.31 -14.77 17.24
N ALA A 130 5.32 -14.06 16.10
CA ALA A 130 6.50 -13.36 15.61
C ALA A 130 6.97 -12.25 16.54
N LEU A 131 6.15 -11.79 17.47
CA LEU A 131 6.55 -10.73 18.38
C LEU A 131 7.03 -11.28 19.72
N TYR A 132 7.38 -12.56 19.81
CA TYR A 132 7.99 -13.18 21.00
C TYR A 132 9.14 -12.35 21.60
N PRO A 133 10.11 -11.83 20.85
CA PRO A 133 11.15 -10.99 21.46
C PRO A 133 10.64 -9.66 22.05
N LEU A 134 9.42 -9.25 21.70
CA LEU A 134 8.73 -8.07 22.25
C LEU A 134 7.91 -8.40 23.52
N LEU A 135 7.71 -9.67 23.85
CA LEU A 135 7.08 -10.09 25.10
C LEU A 135 7.97 -9.73 26.30
N GLU A 136 7.33 -9.58 27.46
CA GLU A 136 8.06 -9.44 28.72
C GLU A 136 8.91 -10.70 28.97
N LEU A 137 10.09 -10.52 29.55
CA LEU A 137 11.03 -11.62 29.78
C LEU A 137 10.38 -12.78 30.56
N GLN A 138 9.53 -12.48 31.52
CA GLN A 138 8.81 -13.50 32.31
C GLN A 138 7.81 -14.31 31.47
N GLN A 139 7.20 -13.69 30.45
CA GLN A 139 6.30 -14.38 29.53
C GLN A 139 7.10 -15.32 28.62
N LEU A 140 8.25 -14.87 28.09
CA LEU A 140 9.16 -15.71 27.31
C LEU A 140 9.63 -16.93 28.11
N ILE A 141 10.09 -16.71 29.33
CA ILE A 141 10.53 -17.79 30.22
C ILE A 141 9.41 -18.79 30.47
N GLY A 142 8.19 -18.31 30.74
CA GLY A 142 7.02 -19.16 30.96
C GLY A 142 6.70 -20.02 29.74
N LEU A 143 6.61 -19.39 28.57
CA LEU A 143 6.26 -20.02 27.29
C LEU A 143 7.24 -21.13 26.92
N PHE A 144 8.54 -20.86 27.01
CA PHE A 144 9.57 -21.82 26.59
C PHE A 144 9.77 -22.97 27.59
N ALA A 145 9.71 -22.68 28.89
CA ALA A 145 9.81 -23.74 29.89
C ALA A 145 8.62 -24.71 29.88
N GLU A 146 7.46 -24.27 29.38
CA GLU A 146 6.29 -25.14 29.19
C GLU A 146 6.36 -25.94 27.88
N SER A 147 7.06 -25.41 26.88
CA SER A 147 7.15 -26.01 25.54
C SER A 147 8.32 -27.00 25.39
N LEU A 148 9.42 -26.80 26.13
CA LEU A 148 10.61 -27.66 26.07
C LEU A 148 10.57 -28.77 27.11
N HIS A 149 10.68 -30.02 26.65
CA HIS A 149 10.72 -31.18 27.55
C HIS A 149 12.02 -31.24 28.35
N GLY A 150 11.91 -31.30 29.68
CA GLY A 150 13.06 -31.50 30.57
C GLY A 150 13.84 -30.25 30.95
N VAL A 151 13.47 -29.08 30.39
CA VAL A 151 14.11 -27.79 30.71
C VAL A 151 13.28 -27.02 31.74
N THR A 152 13.92 -26.52 32.78
CA THR A 152 13.27 -25.78 33.85
C THR A 152 13.16 -24.28 33.53
N ARG A 153 12.21 -23.59 34.18
CA ARG A 153 12.12 -22.12 34.12
C ARG A 153 13.42 -21.41 34.54
N ALA A 154 14.17 -21.98 35.49
CA ALA A 154 15.41 -21.39 35.96
C ALA A 154 16.54 -21.47 34.92
N GLU A 155 16.61 -22.58 34.17
CA GLU A 155 17.58 -22.78 33.10
C GLU A 155 17.31 -21.85 31.91
N ILE A 156 16.05 -21.75 31.47
CA ILE A 156 15.65 -20.79 30.43
C ILE A 156 15.93 -19.34 30.87
N ALA A 157 15.58 -18.99 32.11
CA ALA A 157 15.86 -17.65 32.64
C ALA A 157 17.35 -17.32 32.66
N ALA A 158 18.20 -18.29 33.03
CA ALA A 158 19.65 -18.12 33.02
C ALA A 158 20.20 -17.91 31.60
N LEU A 159 19.68 -18.64 30.62
CA LEU A 159 20.09 -18.48 29.21
C LEU A 159 19.70 -17.11 28.66
N PHE A 160 18.47 -16.64 28.87
CA PHE A 160 18.06 -15.29 28.45
C PHE A 160 18.89 -14.21 29.15
N ALA A 161 19.08 -14.29 30.47
CA ALA A 161 19.89 -13.32 31.21
C ALA A 161 21.32 -13.27 30.68
N ALA A 162 21.93 -14.42 30.42
CA ALA A 162 23.28 -14.50 29.86
C ALA A 162 23.35 -13.91 28.45
N ALA A 163 22.32 -14.10 27.61
CA ALA A 163 22.28 -13.51 26.28
C ALA A 163 22.17 -11.98 26.34
N GLU A 164 21.36 -11.44 27.24
CA GLU A 164 21.22 -9.99 27.46
C GLU A 164 22.53 -9.33 27.93
N THR A 165 23.34 -10.05 28.72
CA THR A 165 24.62 -9.56 29.25
C THR A 165 25.86 -10.01 28.45
N ARG A 166 25.65 -10.67 27.30
CA ARG A 166 26.73 -11.21 26.44
C ARG A 166 27.69 -12.15 27.17
N SER A 167 27.14 -13.05 27.98
CA SER A 167 27.88 -13.98 28.82
C SER A 167 27.38 -15.43 28.69
N VAL A 168 26.85 -15.80 27.52
CA VAL A 168 26.43 -17.19 27.25
C VAL A 168 27.64 -18.12 27.33
N THR A 169 27.47 -19.27 27.99
CA THR A 169 28.49 -20.32 28.11
C THR A 169 27.97 -21.64 27.53
N PRO A 170 28.85 -22.59 27.16
CA PRO A 170 28.43 -23.89 26.63
C PRO A 170 27.53 -24.67 27.59
N GLU A 171 27.75 -24.55 28.90
CA GLU A 171 26.95 -25.23 29.92
C GLU A 171 25.48 -24.76 29.89
N LEU A 172 25.25 -23.46 29.64
CA LEU A 172 23.90 -22.90 29.53
C LEU A 172 23.19 -23.35 28.24
N VAL A 173 23.92 -23.70 27.19
CA VAL A 173 23.35 -24.21 25.93
C VAL A 173 23.03 -25.69 26.03
N SER A 174 23.86 -26.47 26.75
CA SER A 174 23.69 -27.92 26.90
C SER A 174 22.38 -28.35 27.55
N VAL A 175 21.68 -27.43 28.23
CA VAL A 175 20.35 -27.67 28.83
C VAL A 175 19.24 -27.83 27.78
N LEU A 176 19.42 -27.29 26.56
CA LEU A 176 18.41 -27.36 25.51
C LEU A 176 18.46 -28.72 24.82
N GLU A 177 19.60 -29.03 24.21
CA GLU A 177 19.85 -30.30 23.55
C GLU A 177 21.36 -30.58 23.53
N PRO A 178 21.86 -31.57 24.31
CA PRO A 178 23.29 -31.83 24.40
C PRO A 178 23.96 -32.12 23.05
N GLU A 179 23.23 -32.70 22.11
CA GLU A 179 23.74 -33.09 20.78
C GLU A 179 23.93 -31.90 19.84
N LEU A 180 23.23 -30.77 20.07
CA LEU A 180 23.35 -29.55 19.25
C LEU A 180 24.16 -28.44 19.93
N CYS A 181 24.84 -28.74 21.04
CA CYS A 181 25.55 -27.75 21.84
C CYS A 181 26.55 -26.94 21.02
N ASP A 182 27.42 -27.58 20.23
CA ASP A 182 28.46 -26.88 19.47
C ASP A 182 27.88 -25.97 18.36
N PRO A 183 26.99 -26.44 17.45
CA PRO A 183 26.38 -25.58 16.43
C PRO A 183 25.59 -24.40 17.00
N VAL A 184 24.84 -24.64 18.09
CA VAL A 184 24.07 -23.59 18.76
C VAL A 184 25.01 -22.56 19.40
N TYR A 185 26.05 -23.03 20.08
CA TYR A 185 27.02 -22.14 20.72
C TYR A 185 27.77 -21.30 19.68
N ASP A 186 28.16 -21.88 18.54
CA ASP A 186 28.77 -21.16 17.41
C ASP A 186 27.81 -20.10 16.83
N PHE A 187 26.52 -20.43 16.68
CA PHE A 187 25.50 -19.47 16.26
C PHE A 187 25.39 -18.28 17.22
N LEU A 188 25.30 -18.53 18.52
CA LEU A 188 25.24 -17.51 19.57
C LEU A 188 26.54 -16.70 19.64
N ALA A 189 27.70 -17.33 19.41
CA ALA A 189 28.98 -16.64 19.34
C ALA A 189 29.04 -15.64 18.18
N ARG A 190 28.62 -16.04 16.96
CA ARG A 190 28.47 -15.12 15.80
C ARG A 190 27.44 -14.02 16.08
N GLY A 191 26.40 -14.35 16.84
CA GLY A 191 25.41 -13.39 17.32
C GLY A 191 25.94 -12.38 18.33
N GLY A 192 27.17 -12.54 18.84
CA GLY A 192 27.79 -11.56 19.76
C GLY A 192 27.33 -11.67 21.22
N VAL A 193 26.68 -12.77 21.62
CA VAL A 193 26.19 -12.96 23.00
C VAL A 193 27.09 -13.85 23.86
N VAL A 194 28.22 -14.29 23.30
CA VAL A 194 29.27 -15.01 24.02
C VAL A 194 30.36 -14.02 24.46
N ALA A 195 30.94 -14.24 25.63
CA ALA A 195 31.97 -13.36 26.15
C ALA A 195 33.16 -13.24 25.16
N GLY A 196 33.50 -12.00 24.79
CA GLY A 196 34.59 -11.70 23.86
C GLY A 196 34.24 -11.85 22.38
N SER A 197 33.01 -12.25 22.04
CA SER A 197 32.54 -12.22 20.65
C SER A 197 31.92 -10.87 20.29
N ALA A 198 31.78 -10.61 18.99
CA ALA A 198 31.14 -9.41 18.45
C ALA A 198 29.99 -9.85 17.53
N PRO A 199 28.83 -9.16 17.58
CA PRO A 199 27.73 -9.47 16.69
C PRO A 199 28.13 -9.17 15.26
N VAL A 200 27.78 -10.08 14.33
CA VAL A 200 27.79 -9.73 12.90
C VAL A 200 26.82 -8.57 12.67
N ALA A 201 27.19 -7.62 11.82
CA ALA A 201 26.39 -6.46 11.47
C ALA A 201 26.39 -6.23 9.95
N GLU A 202 25.28 -5.68 9.45
CA GLU A 202 25.09 -5.31 8.05
C GLU A 202 25.76 -3.95 7.79
N GLU A 203 26.30 -3.76 6.59
CA GLU A 203 26.71 -2.42 6.16
C GLU A 203 25.48 -1.51 6.09
N LEU A 204 25.66 -0.23 6.38
CA LEU A 204 24.59 0.76 6.24
C LEU A 204 24.04 0.73 4.81
N PRO A 205 22.72 0.75 4.64
CA PRO A 205 22.15 0.82 3.30
C PRO A 205 22.50 2.18 2.69
N VAL A 206 22.56 2.21 1.36
CA VAL A 206 22.82 3.47 0.64
C VAL A 206 21.70 4.43 0.96
N ALA A 207 22.04 5.60 1.50
CA ALA A 207 21.08 6.61 1.91
C ALA A 207 20.11 6.92 0.76
N GLY A 208 18.84 6.58 0.94
CA GLY A 208 17.81 6.83 -0.04
C GLY A 208 17.30 8.25 0.10
N THR A 209 17.63 9.14 -0.84
CA THR A 209 16.93 10.44 -1.01
C THR A 209 15.71 10.30 -1.92
N GLY A 210 15.01 9.17 -1.82
CA GLY A 210 13.96 8.78 -2.76
C GLY A 210 12.65 9.52 -2.50
N PRO A 211 11.85 9.78 -3.56
CA PRO A 211 10.49 10.28 -3.40
C PRO A 211 9.67 9.34 -2.52
N ARG A 212 8.83 9.92 -1.66
CA ARG A 212 7.87 9.19 -0.83
C ARG A 212 6.88 8.41 -1.69
N TRP A 213 6.40 7.36 -1.08
CA TRP A 213 5.58 6.35 -1.68
C TRP A 213 4.28 6.84 -2.31
N ARG A 214 3.85 6.11 -3.34
CA ARG A 214 2.57 6.31 -4.01
C ARG A 214 1.68 5.11 -3.72
N ARG A 215 0.51 5.35 -3.15
CA ARG A 215 -0.48 4.32 -2.78
C ARG A 215 -1.33 3.96 -3.99
N ARG A 216 -1.58 2.67 -4.22
CA ARG A 216 -2.58 2.23 -5.20
C ARG A 216 -3.96 2.71 -4.73
N LEU A 217 -4.62 3.52 -5.55
CA LEU A 217 -5.91 4.08 -5.19
C LEU A 217 -6.99 3.00 -5.29
N SER A 218 -7.92 2.98 -4.33
CA SER A 218 -9.14 2.19 -4.51
C SER A 218 -9.89 2.72 -5.75
N PRO A 219 -10.71 1.91 -6.43
CA PRO A 219 -11.51 2.38 -7.56
C PRO A 219 -12.39 3.59 -7.22
N VAL A 220 -12.83 3.70 -5.96
CA VAL A 220 -13.64 4.83 -5.46
C VAL A 220 -12.78 6.08 -5.27
N ASP A 221 -11.59 5.95 -4.67
CA ASP A 221 -10.71 7.10 -4.43
C ASP A 221 -10.14 7.65 -5.74
N HIS A 222 -9.73 6.77 -6.65
CA HIS A 222 -9.26 7.16 -7.97
C HIS A 222 -10.34 7.91 -8.74
N ARG A 223 -11.58 7.42 -8.69
CA ARG A 223 -12.74 8.09 -9.29
C ARG A 223 -12.99 9.48 -8.68
N ARG A 224 -12.99 9.61 -7.36
CA ARG A 224 -13.16 10.92 -6.69
C ARG A 224 -12.06 11.91 -7.07
N GLN A 225 -10.81 11.46 -7.09
CA GLN A 225 -9.68 12.31 -7.45
C GLN A 225 -9.74 12.74 -8.92
N LEU A 226 -10.15 11.82 -9.81
CA LEU A 226 -10.31 12.10 -11.21
C LEU A 226 -11.45 13.10 -11.46
N VAL A 227 -12.59 12.94 -10.80
CA VAL A 227 -13.70 13.91 -10.88
C VAL A 227 -13.27 15.28 -10.38
N ALA A 228 -12.58 15.36 -9.23
CA ALA A 228 -12.07 16.63 -8.72
C ALA A 228 -11.10 17.29 -9.72
N ALA A 229 -10.18 16.51 -10.31
CA ALA A 229 -9.25 17.02 -11.30
C ALA A 229 -9.95 17.48 -12.59
N MET A 230 -10.99 16.76 -13.04
CA MET A 230 -11.81 17.16 -14.19
C MET A 230 -12.61 18.44 -13.91
N VAL A 231 -13.08 18.65 -12.68
CA VAL A 231 -13.80 19.87 -12.28
C VAL A 231 -12.91 21.11 -12.33
N GLU A 232 -11.66 20.98 -11.89
CA GLU A 232 -10.69 22.08 -11.87
C GLU A 232 -9.98 22.29 -13.22
N ALA A 233 -10.11 21.33 -14.14
CA ALA A 233 -9.43 21.38 -15.42
C ALA A 233 -10.01 22.48 -16.34
N PRO A 234 -9.17 23.29 -17.00
CA PRO A 234 -9.64 24.18 -18.05
C PRO A 234 -9.95 23.41 -19.33
N GLU A 235 -10.95 23.87 -20.08
CA GLU A 235 -11.18 23.41 -21.46
C GLU A 235 -10.16 24.06 -22.38
N LYS A 236 -9.38 23.25 -23.11
CA LYS A 236 -8.48 23.77 -24.14
C LYS A 236 -9.29 24.27 -25.35
N PRO A 237 -8.91 25.40 -25.97
CA PRO A 237 -9.55 25.87 -27.20
C PRO A 237 -9.44 24.81 -28.31
N ARG A 238 -10.57 24.47 -28.93
CA ARG A 238 -10.66 23.53 -30.06
C ARG A 238 -11.57 24.10 -31.15
N PRO A 239 -11.28 23.82 -32.43
CA PRO A 239 -12.20 24.15 -33.51
C PRO A 239 -13.50 23.38 -33.34
N VAL A 240 -14.63 24.02 -33.66
CA VAL A 240 -15.93 23.35 -33.70
C VAL A 240 -15.90 22.31 -34.83
N PRO A 241 -16.28 21.05 -34.58
CA PRO A 241 -16.37 20.04 -35.64
C PRO A 241 -17.28 20.52 -36.78
N PRO A 242 -16.95 20.21 -38.04
CA PRO A 242 -17.82 20.55 -39.16
C PRO A 242 -19.17 19.86 -39.03
N GLU A 243 -20.21 20.49 -39.58
CA GLU A 243 -21.55 19.89 -39.58
C GLU A 243 -21.55 18.57 -40.35
N SER A 244 -21.95 17.48 -39.66
CA SER A 244 -21.98 16.12 -40.20
C SER A 244 -23.41 15.61 -40.36
N PRO A 245 -23.64 14.63 -41.25
CA PRO A 245 -24.95 13.97 -41.35
C PRO A 245 -25.40 13.35 -40.02
N GLU A 246 -24.46 12.84 -39.22
CA GLU A 246 -24.72 12.31 -37.88
C GLU A 246 -25.20 13.40 -36.91
N LEU A 247 -24.62 14.61 -36.99
CA LEU A 247 -25.05 15.74 -36.15
C LEU A 247 -26.46 16.18 -36.54
N ILE A 248 -26.75 16.27 -37.84
CA ILE A 248 -28.07 16.62 -38.36
C ILE A 248 -29.13 15.60 -37.92
N ASP A 249 -28.83 14.29 -38.02
CA ASP A 249 -29.73 13.23 -37.54
C ASP A 249 -29.96 13.33 -36.03
N MET A 250 -28.91 13.60 -35.24
CA MET A 250 -29.06 13.78 -33.80
C MET A 250 -29.91 14.99 -33.44
N VAL A 251 -29.67 16.15 -34.06
CA VAL A 251 -30.47 17.37 -33.86
C VAL A 251 -31.94 17.12 -34.20
N ALA A 252 -32.22 16.45 -35.32
CA ALA A 252 -33.59 16.11 -35.71
C ALA A 252 -34.28 15.20 -34.67
N ARG A 253 -33.59 14.20 -34.13
CA ARG A 253 -34.12 13.33 -33.06
C ARG A 253 -34.38 14.08 -31.77
N ILE A 254 -33.47 14.98 -31.39
CA ILE A 254 -33.61 15.81 -30.19
C ILE A 254 -34.84 16.71 -30.30
N ARG A 255 -35.11 17.29 -31.48
CA ARG A 255 -36.34 18.07 -31.73
C ARG A 255 -37.61 17.24 -31.54
N VAL A 256 -37.65 16.03 -32.08
CA VAL A 256 -38.81 15.12 -31.89
C VAL A 256 -39.02 14.81 -30.40
N LEU A 257 -37.94 14.54 -29.66
CA LEU A 257 -38.03 14.29 -28.22
C LEU A 257 -38.51 15.53 -27.45
N TYR A 258 -38.13 16.73 -27.88
CA TYR A 258 -38.64 17.97 -27.31
C TYR A 258 -40.12 18.17 -27.57
N GLU A 259 -40.58 17.94 -28.80
CA GLU A 259 -42.00 18.02 -29.15
C GLU A 259 -42.85 17.01 -28.37
N GLU A 260 -42.33 15.80 -28.17
CA GLU A 260 -43.06 14.70 -27.51
C GLU A 260 -43.03 14.79 -25.97
N TYR A 261 -41.93 15.27 -25.38
CA TYR A 261 -41.71 15.21 -23.93
C TYR A 261 -41.45 16.58 -23.26
N GLY A 262 -41.24 17.65 -24.02
CA GLY A 262 -41.02 19.01 -23.50
C GLY A 262 -39.66 19.24 -22.82
N HIS A 263 -38.68 18.34 -23.01
CA HIS A 263 -37.36 18.45 -22.38
C HIS A 263 -36.44 19.44 -23.11
N ILE A 264 -36.01 20.49 -22.42
CA ILE A 264 -35.17 21.56 -22.99
C ILE A 264 -33.67 21.22 -23.04
N ASP A 265 -33.22 20.19 -22.32
CA ASP A 265 -31.81 19.85 -22.15
C ASP A 265 -31.57 18.34 -22.19
N PHE A 266 -30.67 17.91 -23.08
CA PHE A 266 -30.20 16.53 -23.17
C PHE A 266 -28.69 16.48 -23.04
N ALA A 267 -28.19 15.88 -21.96
CA ALA A 267 -26.76 15.83 -21.65
C ALA A 267 -26.25 14.39 -21.57
N PHE A 268 -25.06 14.17 -22.13
CA PHE A 268 -24.48 12.85 -22.34
C PHE A 268 -22.98 12.85 -22.02
N ARG A 269 -22.47 11.69 -21.62
CA ARG A 269 -21.05 11.45 -21.28
C ARG A 269 -20.50 10.23 -22.02
N VAL A 270 -19.18 10.07 -21.99
CA VAL A 270 -18.49 8.85 -22.42
C VAL A 270 -18.85 7.66 -21.52
N GLY A 271 -19.01 6.48 -22.14
CA GLY A 271 -19.15 5.17 -21.49
C GLY A 271 -20.47 4.42 -21.73
N ARG A 272 -20.63 3.26 -21.08
CA ARG A 272 -21.74 2.31 -21.33
C ARG A 272 -23.14 2.84 -20.97
N GLY A 273 -23.25 3.94 -20.22
CA GLY A 273 -24.50 4.56 -19.81
C GLY A 273 -24.62 6.01 -20.27
N ILE A 274 -25.13 6.22 -21.48
CA ILE A 274 -25.52 7.53 -21.99
C ILE A 274 -26.89 7.87 -21.38
N GLY A 275 -26.97 8.71 -20.35
CA GLY A 275 -28.27 9.25 -19.94
C GLY A 275 -28.33 10.02 -18.64
N VAL A 276 -28.58 11.33 -18.74
CA VAL A 276 -29.47 12.02 -17.81
C VAL A 276 -30.54 12.73 -18.63
N GLY A 277 -31.81 12.52 -18.29
CA GLY A 277 -32.97 13.18 -18.93
C GLY A 277 -33.58 12.46 -20.14
N VAL A 278 -33.11 11.27 -20.51
CA VAL A 278 -33.65 10.53 -21.65
C VAL A 278 -34.94 9.79 -21.25
N PRO A 279 -36.09 10.03 -21.89
CA PRO A 279 -37.27 9.18 -21.72
C PRO A 279 -36.91 7.72 -22.02
N ARG A 280 -37.38 6.77 -21.22
CA ARG A 280 -37.11 5.31 -21.40
C ARG A 280 -37.39 4.79 -22.83
N ASN A 281 -38.12 5.56 -23.63
CA ASN A 281 -38.53 5.25 -25.00
C ASN A 281 -37.61 5.81 -26.10
N ALA A 282 -36.57 6.59 -25.79
CA ALA A 282 -35.67 7.17 -26.80
C ALA A 282 -34.66 6.14 -27.35
N ARG A 283 -35.18 5.05 -27.91
CA ARG A 283 -34.40 4.01 -28.60
C ARG A 283 -33.60 4.69 -29.72
N LYS A 284 -32.33 4.30 -29.86
CA LYS A 284 -31.35 4.77 -30.87
C LYS A 284 -30.57 6.06 -30.55
N ILE A 285 -30.90 6.84 -29.52
CA ILE A 285 -30.08 7.99 -29.10
C ILE A 285 -28.64 7.56 -28.74
N PRO A 286 -28.42 6.50 -27.91
CA PRO A 286 -27.06 6.07 -27.59
C PRO A 286 -26.25 5.60 -28.81
N THR A 287 -26.91 4.97 -29.79
CA THR A 287 -26.24 4.52 -31.02
C THR A 287 -25.90 5.69 -31.94
N GLY A 288 -26.80 6.67 -32.07
CA GLY A 288 -26.55 7.89 -32.85
C GLY A 288 -25.42 8.72 -32.25
N LEU A 289 -25.41 8.89 -30.92
CA LEU A 289 -24.33 9.59 -30.22
C LEU A 289 -22.98 8.90 -30.36
N ARG A 290 -22.93 7.56 -30.34
CA ARG A 290 -21.69 6.83 -30.63
C ARG A 290 -21.16 7.11 -32.04
N ARG A 291 -22.03 7.04 -33.05
CA ARG A 291 -21.64 7.38 -34.44
C ARG A 291 -21.19 8.83 -34.56
N LEU A 292 -21.93 9.75 -33.97
CA LEU A 292 -21.55 11.17 -33.95
C LEU A 292 -20.18 11.37 -33.32
N ARG A 293 -19.93 10.73 -32.18
CA ARG A 293 -18.65 10.76 -31.48
C ARG A 293 -17.51 10.20 -32.33
N ASP A 294 -17.77 9.11 -33.05
CA ASP A 294 -16.80 8.51 -33.97
C ASP A 294 -16.53 9.43 -35.17
N THR A 295 -17.55 10.02 -35.79
CA THR A 295 -17.42 10.96 -36.92
C THR A 295 -16.69 12.24 -36.53
N GLU A 296 -16.94 12.77 -35.33
CA GLU A 296 -16.29 13.99 -34.82
C GLU A 296 -14.89 13.74 -34.24
N THR A 297 -14.33 12.53 -34.43
CA THR A 297 -12.94 12.26 -34.06
C THR A 297 -12.00 13.09 -34.93
N GLY A 298 -11.16 13.91 -34.30
CA GLY A 298 -10.10 14.65 -34.98
C GLY A 298 -8.77 14.52 -34.25
N GLU A 299 -7.77 15.33 -34.65
CA GLU A 299 -6.43 15.36 -34.02
C GLU A 299 -6.47 15.65 -32.52
N HIS A 300 -7.56 16.25 -32.04
CA HIS A 300 -7.76 16.63 -30.64
C HIS A 300 -8.54 15.61 -29.80
N GLY A 301 -8.87 14.45 -30.38
CA GLY A 301 -9.68 13.41 -29.75
C GLY A 301 -11.17 13.67 -29.83
N ARG A 302 -11.94 12.82 -29.14
CA ARG A 302 -13.40 12.88 -29.08
C ARG A 302 -13.84 13.63 -27.82
N TRP A 303 -15.04 14.19 -27.85
CA TRP A 303 -15.63 14.81 -26.67
C TRP A 303 -15.89 13.77 -25.56
N LEU A 304 -15.78 14.22 -24.32
CA LEU A 304 -16.12 13.45 -23.11
C LEU A 304 -17.57 13.67 -22.70
N PHE A 305 -18.07 14.89 -22.90
CA PHE A 305 -19.46 15.26 -22.67
C PHE A 305 -20.03 16.03 -23.85
N ILE A 306 -21.33 15.87 -24.09
CA ILE A 306 -22.09 16.64 -25.07
C ILE A 306 -23.48 17.01 -24.51
N ARG A 307 -23.92 18.24 -24.74
CA ARG A 307 -25.26 18.74 -24.40
C ARG A 307 -25.96 19.25 -25.65
N PHE A 308 -27.25 18.95 -25.77
CA PHE A 308 -28.16 19.58 -26.71
C PHE A 308 -29.17 20.39 -25.89
N ALA A 309 -29.10 21.71 -26.01
CA ALA A 309 -30.00 22.65 -25.37
C ALA A 309 -30.93 23.25 -26.43
N ILE A 310 -32.21 23.40 -26.12
CA ILE A 310 -33.21 23.94 -27.04
C ILE A 310 -33.62 25.33 -26.57
N ASP A 311 -33.38 26.33 -27.41
CA ASP A 311 -33.81 27.70 -27.19
C ASP A 311 -34.78 28.10 -28.31
N GLY A 312 -36.07 28.07 -28.00
CA GLY A 312 -37.14 28.26 -28.98
C GLY A 312 -37.07 27.23 -30.11
N ALA A 313 -36.72 27.69 -31.32
CA ALA A 313 -36.59 26.85 -32.51
C ALA A 313 -35.14 26.41 -32.78
N GLU A 314 -34.15 26.85 -32.01
CA GLU A 314 -32.74 26.52 -32.21
C GLU A 314 -32.29 25.39 -31.28
N VAL A 315 -31.44 24.50 -31.79
CA VAL A 315 -30.77 23.46 -30.98
C VAL A 315 -29.30 23.85 -30.87
N ARG A 316 -28.90 24.27 -29.68
CA ARG A 316 -27.51 24.56 -29.34
C ARG A 316 -26.81 23.27 -28.92
N VAL A 317 -25.61 23.04 -29.46
CA VAL A 317 -24.80 21.85 -29.16
C VAL A 317 -23.51 22.26 -28.48
N GLU A 318 -23.31 21.81 -27.24
CA GLU A 318 -22.14 22.11 -26.42
C GLU A 318 -21.33 20.85 -26.18
N ARG A 319 -19.99 20.92 -26.24
CA ARG A 319 -19.08 19.79 -26.04
C ARG A 319 -18.04 20.15 -25.00
N ALA A 320 -17.65 19.18 -24.18
CA ALA A 320 -16.52 19.29 -23.29
C ALA A 320 -15.57 18.11 -23.52
N TYR A 321 -14.28 18.40 -23.67
CA TYR A 321 -13.26 17.41 -24.00
C TYR A 321 -12.28 17.17 -22.85
N ASP A 322 -12.14 18.14 -21.95
CA ASP A 322 -11.10 18.13 -20.91
C ASP A 322 -11.62 18.26 -19.50
N HIS A 323 -12.85 18.73 -19.28
CA HIS A 323 -13.32 19.07 -17.94
C HIS A 323 -14.70 18.51 -17.66
N TRP A 324 -15.10 18.58 -16.39
CA TRP A 324 -16.47 18.32 -15.97
C TRP A 324 -17.29 19.61 -16.14
N PRO A 325 -18.17 19.71 -17.15
CA PRO A 325 -18.89 20.94 -17.39
C PRO A 325 -19.95 21.19 -16.31
N ASP A 326 -20.19 22.46 -16.00
CA ASP A 326 -21.17 22.93 -15.00
C ASP A 326 -22.60 22.49 -15.32
N TRP A 327 -22.92 22.36 -16.61
CA TRP A 327 -24.21 21.89 -17.10
C TRP A 327 -24.42 20.37 -16.98
N PHE A 328 -23.39 19.58 -16.68
CA PHE A 328 -23.55 18.14 -16.49
C PHE A 328 -23.76 17.81 -15.00
N PRO A 329 -24.91 17.23 -14.62
CA PRO A 329 -25.29 17.08 -13.23
C PRO A 329 -24.39 16.10 -12.48
N ARG A 330 -23.93 16.51 -11.29
CA ARG A 330 -23.26 15.65 -10.32
C ARG A 330 -24.32 14.80 -9.61
N SER A 331 -24.61 13.63 -10.16
CA SER A 331 -25.65 12.74 -9.63
C SER A 331 -25.11 11.83 -8.53
N PRO A 332 -25.88 11.54 -7.46
CA PRO A 332 -25.50 10.55 -6.44
C PRO A 332 -25.53 9.10 -6.94
N TYR A 333 -25.95 8.85 -8.18
CA TYR A 333 -26.13 7.51 -8.77
C TYR A 333 -24.96 7.04 -9.66
N ASP A 334 -23.72 7.46 -9.37
CA ASP A 334 -22.51 6.98 -10.07
C ASP A 334 -22.50 7.26 -11.59
N ASN A 335 -22.68 8.54 -11.96
CA ASN A 335 -22.57 8.99 -13.35
C ASN A 335 -21.13 9.36 -13.76
N ASP A 336 -20.12 8.88 -13.07
CA ASP A 336 -18.73 9.23 -13.35
C ASP A 336 -18.20 8.43 -14.56
N PRO A 337 -17.45 9.07 -15.48
CA PRO A 337 -16.74 8.37 -16.56
C PRO A 337 -15.99 7.14 -16.05
N ASP A 338 -16.11 6.03 -16.76
CA ASP A 338 -15.33 4.84 -16.44
C ASP A 338 -13.84 5.12 -16.73
N ARG A 339 -12.97 4.72 -15.81
CA ARG A 339 -11.53 4.93 -15.93
C ARG A 339 -10.97 4.28 -17.20
N GLY A 340 -11.39 3.04 -17.49
CA GLY A 340 -10.91 2.32 -18.67
C GLY A 340 -11.26 3.06 -19.95
N ASP A 341 -12.50 3.53 -20.05
CA ASP A 341 -12.98 4.34 -21.19
C ASP A 341 -12.18 5.65 -21.35
N LEU A 342 -11.82 6.31 -20.23
CA LEU A 342 -11.00 7.52 -20.25
C LEU A 342 -9.55 7.25 -20.66
N VAL A 343 -8.94 6.19 -20.14
CA VAL A 343 -7.56 5.82 -20.50
C VAL A 343 -7.46 5.49 -21.98
N GLU A 344 -8.40 4.71 -22.51
CA GLU A 344 -8.47 4.39 -23.93
C GLU A 344 -8.65 5.64 -24.80
N GLU A 345 -9.57 6.53 -24.41
CA GLU A 345 -9.80 7.79 -25.12
C GLU A 345 -8.53 8.67 -25.16
N LEU A 346 -7.88 8.84 -24.01
CA LEU A 346 -6.73 9.74 -23.89
C LEU A 346 -5.46 9.19 -24.56
N ALA A 347 -5.29 7.87 -24.60
CA ALA A 347 -4.20 7.23 -25.33
C ALA A 347 -4.24 7.51 -26.84
N ASN A 348 -5.43 7.77 -27.39
CA ASN A 348 -5.63 8.10 -28.80
C ASN A 348 -5.47 9.60 -29.12
N ARG A 349 -5.25 10.45 -28.11
CA ARG A 349 -5.02 11.89 -28.30
C ARG A 349 -3.54 12.20 -28.46
N GLY A 350 -3.21 13.15 -29.32
CA GLY A 350 -1.89 13.77 -29.32
C GLY A 350 -1.59 14.43 -27.97
N VAL A 351 -0.32 14.50 -27.57
CA VAL A 351 0.12 15.02 -26.25
C VAL A 351 -0.45 16.41 -25.98
N ASP A 352 -0.45 17.30 -26.98
CA ASP A 352 -0.96 18.66 -26.84
C ASP A 352 -2.48 18.73 -26.63
N ALA A 353 -3.20 17.68 -27.05
CA ALA A 353 -4.65 17.56 -26.92
C ALA A 353 -5.13 16.82 -25.66
N GLN A 354 -4.19 16.25 -24.88
CA GLN A 354 -4.51 15.61 -23.61
C GLN A 354 -4.82 16.65 -22.52
N PRO A 355 -5.82 16.43 -21.66
CA PRO A 355 -6.09 17.29 -20.52
C PRO A 355 -4.98 17.22 -19.48
N THR A 356 -4.90 18.21 -18.59
CA THR A 356 -3.88 18.30 -17.53
C THR A 356 -3.89 17.10 -16.57
N TRP A 357 -5.03 16.42 -16.43
CA TRP A 357 -5.20 15.23 -15.60
C TRP A 357 -5.01 13.90 -16.35
N ALA A 358 -4.60 13.91 -17.63
CA ALA A 358 -4.44 12.67 -18.40
C ALA A 358 -3.47 11.66 -17.75
N ALA A 359 -2.38 12.17 -17.19
CA ALA A 359 -1.44 11.38 -16.42
C ALA A 359 -2.11 10.74 -15.19
N LEU A 360 -2.97 11.48 -14.48
CA LEU A 360 -3.72 10.98 -13.32
C LEU A 360 -4.70 9.86 -13.68
N ALA A 361 -5.34 9.93 -14.85
CA ALA A 361 -6.25 8.88 -15.30
C ALA A 361 -5.52 7.56 -15.62
N ALA A 362 -4.35 7.65 -16.24
CA ALA A 362 -3.49 6.50 -16.54
C ALA A 362 -2.83 5.90 -15.29
N ASP A 363 -2.69 6.71 -14.25
CA ASP A 363 -1.99 6.37 -13.02
C ASP A 363 -2.87 5.63 -12.02
N GLU A 364 -2.43 4.46 -11.56
CA GLU A 364 -3.10 3.71 -10.49
C GLU A 364 -2.69 4.17 -9.09
N PHE A 365 -1.73 5.08 -8.97
CA PHE A 365 -1.06 5.39 -7.72
C PHE A 365 -1.02 6.89 -7.39
N ALA A 366 -1.62 7.33 -6.29
CA ALA A 366 -1.43 8.71 -5.81
C ALA A 366 -0.20 8.83 -4.91
N TYR A 367 0.56 9.92 -5.06
CA TYR A 367 1.50 10.35 -4.02
C TYR A 367 0.73 10.59 -2.72
N VAL A 368 1.22 10.05 -1.62
CA VAL A 368 0.73 10.43 -0.30
C VAL A 368 1.26 11.84 -0.02
N THR A 369 0.40 12.86 -0.12
CA THR A 369 0.76 14.22 0.31
C THR A 369 1.04 14.22 1.81
N VAL A 370 2.20 14.75 2.17
CA VAL A 370 2.71 14.92 3.55
C VAL A 370 1.78 15.76 4.40
#